data_AF-A0A4P9XQK4-F1
#
_entry.id   AF-A0A4P9XQK4-F1
#
_cell.length_a   1.000
_cell.length_b   1.000
_cell.length_c   1.000
_cell.angle_alpha   90.00
_cell.angle_beta   90.00
_cell.angle_gamma   90.00
#
_symmetry.space_group_name_H-M   'P 1'
#
loop_
_entity.id
_entity.type
_entity.pdbx_description
1 polymer ?
#
loop_
_entity_poly.entity_id
_entity_poly.type
_entity_poly.pdbx_seq_one_letter_code
_entity_poly.pdbx_strand_id
1 'polypeptide(L)'
;NLKKSWHTGTFHNKERVWKREQEVEEENRKLEQLRKELEEERQIQELQRIQEAAGLRKHSERLDWMYAAGPGQSAATRGSDLEKYLLGKKRVDDIVDAGHKLSTRSSTIFHHAMNQQANSLRDTQSKIREDPMFMIKKREQQALESIVNNPVRMKQL
;
A
#
# COMPACT_ATOMS: atom_id res chain seq x y z
N ASN A 1 30.90 -20.81 35.28
CA ASN A 1 30.39 -19.43 35.09
C ASN A 1 28.97 -19.34 34.53
N LEU A 2 28.43 -20.36 33.85
CA LEU A 2 27.07 -20.32 33.26
C LEU A 2 25.90 -20.14 34.24
N LYS A 3 26.08 -20.44 35.54
CA LYS A 3 25.05 -20.23 36.56
C LYS A 3 24.93 -18.77 37.03
N LYS A 4 25.79 -17.87 36.51
CA LYS A 4 25.81 -16.45 36.90
C LYS A 4 24.86 -15.66 36.00
N SER A 5 24.01 -14.84 36.62
CA SER A 5 22.99 -14.03 35.92
C SER A 5 23.57 -13.01 34.94
N TRP A 6 24.80 -12.55 35.15
CA TRP A 6 25.48 -11.61 34.26
C TRP A 6 26.18 -12.28 33.06
N HIS A 7 26.25 -13.61 33.01
CA HIS A 7 26.98 -14.28 31.94
C HIS A 7 26.25 -14.17 30.59
N THR A 8 26.92 -13.65 29.57
CA THR A 8 26.34 -13.36 28.24
C THR A 8 25.85 -14.63 27.51
N GLY A 9 26.42 -15.79 27.83
CA GLY A 9 26.03 -17.07 27.24
C GLY A 9 24.69 -17.63 27.74
N THR A 10 24.14 -17.09 28.83
CA THR A 10 22.88 -17.56 29.43
C THR A 10 21.69 -17.24 28.50
N PHE A 11 20.76 -18.18 28.36
CA PHE A 11 19.60 -18.08 27.46
C PHE A 11 18.80 -16.78 27.66
N HIS A 12 18.57 -16.40 28.92
CA HIS A 12 17.87 -15.15 29.28
C HIS A 12 18.58 -13.89 28.76
N ASN A 13 19.92 -13.85 28.81
CA ASN A 13 20.67 -12.69 28.34
C ASN A 13 20.70 -12.63 26.81
N LYS A 14 20.81 -13.79 26.15
CA LYS A 14 20.67 -13.88 24.69
C LYS A 14 19.30 -13.40 24.22
N GLU A 15 18.24 -13.79 24.92
CA GLU A 15 16.88 -13.35 24.61
C GLU A 15 16.71 -11.83 24.81
N ARG A 16 17.28 -11.26 25.88
CA ARG A 16 17.28 -9.80 26.10
C ARG A 16 18.03 -9.03 25.02
N VAL A 17 19.19 -9.53 24.60
CA VAL A 17 19.97 -8.93 23.51
C VAL A 17 19.17 -9.01 22.21
N TRP A 18 18.61 -10.17 21.89
CA TRP A 18 17.79 -10.36 20.69
C TRP A 18 16.58 -9.42 20.64
N LYS A 19 15.86 -9.25 21.75
CA LYS A 19 14.74 -8.27 21.84
C LYS A 19 15.21 -6.84 21.57
N ARG A 20 16.36 -6.45 22.14
CA ARG A 20 16.93 -5.12 21.94
C ARG A 20 17.39 -4.91 20.48
N GLU A 21 17.99 -5.92 19.87
CA GLU A 21 18.41 -5.89 18.47
C GLU A 21 17.20 -5.75 17.54
N GLN A 22 16.12 -6.48 17.81
CA GLN A 22 14.85 -6.34 17.08
C GLN A 22 14.26 -4.93 17.18
N GLU A 23 14.19 -4.36 18.40
CA GLU A 23 13.72 -2.98 18.59
C GLU A 23 14.56 -1.97 17.80
N VAL A 24 15.89 -2.11 17.83
CA VAL A 24 16.82 -1.25 17.08
C VAL A 24 16.66 -1.43 15.57
N GLU A 25 16.42 -2.65 15.10
CA GLU A 25 16.15 -2.91 13.68
C GLU A 25 14.85 -2.23 13.22
N GLU A 26 13.79 -2.27 14.03
CA GLU A 26 12.55 -1.56 13.74
C GLU A 26 12.72 -0.04 13.74
N GLU A 27 13.46 0.51 14.71
CA GLU A 27 13.78 1.95 14.75
C GLU A 27 14.58 2.38 13.52
N ASN A 28 15.61 1.60 13.15
CA ASN A 28 16.41 1.86 11.96
C ASN A 28 15.56 1.80 10.68
N ARG A 29 14.64 0.84 10.57
CA ARG A 29 13.72 0.74 9.44
C ARG A 29 12.81 1.96 9.32
N LYS A 30 12.27 2.45 10.44
CA LYS A 30 11.46 3.69 10.46
C LYS A 30 12.29 4.91 10.06
N LEU A 31 13.53 5.00 10.54
CA LEU A 31 14.45 6.08 10.15
C LEU A 31 14.82 6.02 8.67
N GLU A 32 14.99 4.83 8.11
CA GLU A 32 15.27 4.65 6.68
C GLU A 32 14.07 5.10 5.82
N GLN A 33 12.85 4.77 6.24
CA GLN A 33 11.63 5.26 5.59
C GLN A 33 11.57 6.80 5.60
N LEU A 34 11.78 7.43 6.75
CA LEU A 34 11.80 8.89 6.86
C LEU A 34 12.92 9.54 6.02
N ARG A 35 14.10 8.92 5.98
CA ARG A 35 15.21 9.39 5.12
C ARG A 35 14.84 9.32 3.65
N LYS A 36 14.16 8.26 3.24
CA LYS A 36 13.69 8.09 1.87
C LYS A 36 12.65 9.14 1.50
N GLU A 37 11.67 9.39 2.37
CA GLU A 37 10.66 10.44 2.18
C GLU A 37 11.32 11.82 2.04
N LEU A 38 12.29 12.15 2.89
CA LEU A 38 13.03 13.41 2.81
C LEU A 38 13.80 13.56 1.49
N GLU A 39 14.42 12.49 1.00
CA GLU A 39 15.13 12.51 -0.28
C GLU A 39 14.17 12.66 -1.46
N GLU A 40 13.00 12.01 -1.41
CA GLU A 40 11.93 12.17 -2.40
C GLU A 40 11.40 13.62 -2.41
N GLU A 41 11.15 14.22 -1.23
CA GLU A 41 10.76 15.63 -1.12
C GLU A 41 11.81 16.57 -1.70
N ARG A 42 13.10 16.31 -1.41
CA ARG A 42 14.21 17.09 -1.95
C ARG A 42 14.30 17.01 -3.47
N GLN A 43 14.13 15.82 -4.04
CA GLN A 43 14.11 15.62 -5.49
C GLN A 43 12.97 16.40 -6.15
N ILE A 44 11.77 16.37 -5.55
CA ILE A 44 10.62 17.14 -6.04
C ILE A 44 10.92 18.64 -5.99
N GLN A 45 11.48 19.14 -4.89
CA GLN A 45 11.83 20.55 -4.75
C GLN A 45 12.90 20.98 -5.77
N GLU A 46 13.88 20.13 -6.05
CA GLU A 46 14.90 20.38 -7.07
C GLU A 46 14.28 20.47 -8.48
N LEU A 47 13.38 19.53 -8.82
CA LEU A 47 12.64 19.57 -10.09
C LEU A 47 11.80 20.84 -10.22
N GLN A 48 11.09 21.23 -9.15
CA GLN A 48 10.33 22.48 -9.11
C GLN A 48 11.24 23.69 -9.35
N ARG A 49 12.40 23.75 -8.69
CA ARG A 49 13.38 24.83 -8.88
C ARG A 49 13.90 24.90 -10.32
N ILE A 50 14.17 23.75 -10.94
CA ILE A 50 14.59 23.68 -12.35
C ILE A 50 13.46 24.18 -13.27
N GLN A 51 12.21 23.77 -13.01
CA GLN A 51 11.04 24.20 -13.76
C GLN A 51 10.82 25.72 -13.65
N GLU A 52 10.99 26.29 -12.47
CA GLU A 52 10.94 27.74 -12.26
C GLU A 52 12.07 28.47 -12.99
N ALA A 53 13.30 27.93 -12.93
CA ALA A 53 14.46 28.50 -13.64
C ALA A 53 14.28 28.46 -15.17
N ALA A 54 13.60 27.43 -15.68
CA ALA A 54 13.17 27.35 -17.08
C ALA A 54 12.03 28.32 -17.45
N GLY A 55 11.50 29.08 -16.47
CA GLY A 55 10.48 30.11 -16.67
C GLY A 55 9.03 29.63 -16.57
N LEU A 56 8.81 28.36 -16.19
CA LEU A 56 7.50 27.74 -16.19
C LEU A 56 6.77 27.93 -14.85
N ARG A 57 6.18 29.12 -14.64
CA ARG A 57 5.39 29.57 -13.46
C ARG A 57 6.12 29.49 -12.10
N LYS A 58 6.10 30.59 -11.34
CA LYS A 58 6.65 30.65 -9.97
C LYS A 58 5.74 29.90 -9.00
N HIS A 59 6.29 28.93 -8.29
CA HIS A 59 5.60 28.21 -7.22
C HIS A 59 5.67 29.03 -5.93
N SER A 60 4.61 29.04 -5.13
CA SER A 60 4.57 29.74 -3.85
C SER A 60 4.36 28.73 -2.71
N GLU A 61 5.44 28.35 -2.03
CA GLU A 61 5.43 27.34 -0.95
C GLU A 61 4.37 27.62 0.13
N ARG A 62 4.13 28.89 0.47
CA ARG A 62 3.16 29.29 1.51
C ARG A 62 1.71 28.97 1.15
N LEU A 63 1.36 28.88 -0.13
CA LEU A 63 -0.02 28.61 -0.57
C LEU A 63 -0.20 27.16 -1.04
N ASP A 64 0.89 26.40 -1.13
CA ASP A 64 0.82 25.05 -1.68
C ASP A 64 0.04 24.12 -0.76
N TRP A 65 0.24 24.20 0.57
CA TRP A 65 -0.60 23.46 1.53
C TRP A 65 -2.10 23.77 1.39
N MET A 66 -2.45 24.95 0.88
CA MET A 66 -3.84 25.38 0.63
C MET A 66 -4.39 24.88 -0.71
N TYR A 67 -3.55 24.78 -1.75
CA TYR A 67 -3.94 24.38 -3.11
C TYR A 67 -3.67 22.90 -3.43
N ALA A 68 -2.82 22.21 -2.69
CA ALA A 68 -2.60 20.76 -2.77
C ALA A 68 -3.89 19.98 -2.52
N ALA A 69 -4.80 20.56 -1.73
CA ALA A 69 -6.17 20.08 -1.61
C ALA A 69 -7.01 20.61 -2.79
N GLY A 70 -7.03 19.84 -3.88
CA GLY A 70 -7.80 20.14 -5.08
C GLY A 70 -9.28 20.47 -4.81
N PRO A 71 -9.98 21.10 -5.77
CA PRO A 71 -11.37 21.53 -5.59
C PRO A 71 -12.25 20.33 -5.23
N GLY A 72 -12.66 20.27 -3.95
CA GLY A 72 -13.39 19.15 -3.35
C GLY A 72 -12.75 18.53 -2.11
N GLN A 73 -11.50 18.86 -1.77
CA GLN A 73 -10.80 18.33 -0.58
C GLN A 73 -10.20 19.42 0.33
N SER A 74 -10.45 20.69 0.04
CA SER A 74 -9.86 21.80 0.79
C SER A 74 -10.34 21.82 2.24
N ALA A 75 -9.46 22.21 3.17
CA ALA A 75 -9.81 22.40 4.58
C ALA A 75 -11.01 23.35 4.77
N ALA A 76 -11.23 24.30 3.84
CA ALA A 76 -12.39 25.18 3.82
C ALA A 76 -13.71 24.41 3.52
N THR A 77 -13.68 23.40 2.64
CA THR A 77 -14.86 22.53 2.40
C THR A 77 -15.13 21.61 3.59
N ARG A 78 -14.09 21.05 4.23
CA ARG A 78 -14.26 20.25 5.46
C ARG A 78 -14.75 21.10 6.63
N GLY A 79 -14.25 22.32 6.79
CA GLY A 79 -14.71 23.27 7.82
C GLY A 79 -16.18 23.64 7.63
N SER A 80 -16.58 23.97 6.40
CA SER A 80 -17.99 24.26 6.09
C SER A 80 -18.91 23.05 6.30
N ASP A 81 -18.48 21.85 5.92
CA ASP A 81 -19.26 20.63 6.12
C ASP A 81 -19.34 20.23 7.60
N LEU A 82 -18.26 20.44 8.36
CA LEU A 82 -18.22 20.20 9.80
C LEU A 82 -19.11 21.20 10.57
N GLU A 83 -19.06 22.49 10.23
CA GLU A 83 -19.93 23.52 10.80
C GLU A 83 -21.42 23.24 10.52
N LYS A 84 -21.75 22.78 9.30
CA LYS A 84 -23.11 22.38 8.93
C LYS A 84 -23.58 21.12 9.66
N TYR A 85 -22.67 20.19 9.94
CA TYR A 85 -22.95 19.00 10.74
C TYR A 85 -23.20 19.34 12.21
N LEU A 86 -22.34 20.17 12.82
CA LEU A 86 -22.51 20.64 14.21
C LEU A 86 -23.78 21.48 14.40
N LEU A 87 -24.19 22.22 13.37
CA LEU A 87 -25.44 22.99 13.36
C LEU A 87 -26.68 22.13 13.00
N GLY A 88 -26.51 20.82 12.77
CA GLY A 88 -27.60 19.88 12.46
C GLY A 88 -28.25 20.08 11.09
N LYS A 89 -27.67 20.92 10.22
CA LYS A 89 -28.19 21.20 8.87
C LYS A 89 -27.85 20.11 7.86
N LYS A 90 -26.86 19.26 8.16
CA LYS A 90 -26.43 18.15 7.32
C LYS A 90 -26.27 16.91 8.20
N ARG A 91 -26.89 15.78 7.84
CA ARG A 91 -26.75 14.52 8.58
C ARG A 91 -25.52 13.75 8.08
N VAL A 92 -24.91 12.93 8.94
CA VAL A 92 -23.78 12.06 8.55
C VAL A 92 -24.18 11.16 7.39
N ASP A 93 -25.42 10.66 7.41
CA ASP A 93 -25.98 9.77 6.38
C ASP A 93 -25.92 10.40 4.98
N ASP A 94 -26.19 11.71 4.86
CA ASP A 94 -26.17 12.40 3.56
C ASP A 94 -24.74 12.50 2.98
N ILE A 95 -23.71 12.53 3.84
CA ILE A 95 -22.29 12.53 3.45
C ILE A 95 -21.87 11.13 2.99
N VAL A 96 -22.29 10.10 3.73
CA VAL A 96 -22.02 8.69 3.41
C VAL A 96 -22.68 8.31 2.08
N ASP A 97 -23.95 8.68 1.89
CA ASP A 97 -24.69 8.46 0.64
C ASP A 97 -24.08 9.21 -0.55
N ALA A 98 -23.64 10.45 -0.36
CA ALA A 98 -22.93 11.20 -1.39
C ALA A 98 -21.59 10.55 -1.76
N GLY A 99 -20.86 10.03 -0.77
CA GLY A 99 -19.62 9.27 -0.96
C GLY A 99 -19.84 7.98 -1.78
N HIS A 100 -20.90 7.23 -1.47
CA HIS A 100 -21.26 6.02 -2.23
C HIS A 100 -21.63 6.32 -3.70
N LYS A 101 -22.34 7.43 -3.96
CA LYS A 101 -22.71 7.85 -5.31
C LYS A 101 -21.51 8.33 -6.11
N LEU A 102 -20.57 9.05 -5.49
CA LEU A 102 -19.35 9.51 -6.14
C LEU A 102 -18.40 8.33 -6.42
N SER A 103 -18.27 7.39 -5.48
CA SER A 103 -17.50 6.16 -5.66
C SER A 103 -18.03 5.29 -6.79
N THR A 104 -19.37 5.15 -6.90
CA THR A 104 -20.00 4.38 -7.98
C THR A 104 -19.84 5.04 -9.35
N ARG A 105 -19.87 6.38 -9.41
CA ARG A 105 -19.63 7.12 -10.67
C ARG A 105 -18.15 7.13 -11.07
N SER A 106 -17.25 7.23 -10.10
CA SER A 106 -15.81 7.13 -10.34
C SER A 106 -15.43 5.72 -10.81
N SER A 107 -15.92 4.68 -10.15
CA SER A 107 -15.67 3.29 -10.55
C SER A 107 -16.22 3.00 -11.95
N THR A 108 -17.42 3.45 -12.28
CA THR A 108 -17.99 3.25 -13.63
C THR A 108 -17.23 3.99 -14.73
N ILE A 109 -16.74 5.21 -14.48
CA ILE A 109 -15.92 5.97 -15.44
C ILE A 109 -14.51 5.35 -15.58
N PHE A 110 -13.88 4.94 -14.47
CA PHE A 110 -12.59 4.24 -14.50
C PHE A 110 -12.70 2.87 -15.18
N HIS A 111 -13.77 2.11 -14.93
CA HIS A 111 -14.02 0.84 -15.62
C HIS A 111 -14.25 1.05 -17.13
N HIS A 112 -14.92 2.12 -17.54
CA HIS A 112 -15.13 2.40 -18.96
C HIS A 112 -13.84 2.84 -19.68
N ALA A 113 -12.98 3.62 -19.01
CA ALA A 113 -11.68 4.06 -19.56
C ALA A 113 -10.63 2.94 -19.62
N MET A 114 -10.64 1.99 -18.68
CA MET A 114 -9.71 0.85 -18.68
C MET A 114 -10.12 -0.33 -19.58
N ASN A 115 -11.39 -0.39 -20.01
CA ASN A 115 -11.90 -1.52 -20.79
C ASN A 115 -11.60 -1.47 -22.30
N GLN A 116 -10.95 -0.43 -22.82
CA GLN A 116 -10.56 -0.36 -24.23
C GLN A 116 -9.40 -1.32 -24.58
N GLN A 117 -8.72 -1.91 -23.59
CA GLN A 117 -7.61 -2.86 -23.75
C GLN A 117 -7.73 -4.12 -22.86
N ALA A 118 -8.93 -4.44 -22.37
CA ALA A 118 -9.15 -5.50 -21.36
C ALA A 118 -8.91 -6.95 -21.85
N ASN A 119 -8.61 -7.14 -23.14
CA ASN A 119 -8.43 -8.45 -23.77
C ASN A 119 -7.11 -8.57 -24.55
N SER A 120 -6.04 -7.89 -24.13
CA SER A 120 -4.71 -8.15 -24.68
C SER A 120 -4.30 -9.59 -24.37
N LEU A 121 -3.75 -10.32 -25.36
CA LEU A 121 -3.27 -11.70 -25.18
C LEU A 121 -2.26 -11.84 -24.03
N ARG A 122 -1.50 -10.78 -23.76
CA ARG A 122 -0.54 -10.74 -22.64
C ARG A 122 -1.26 -10.62 -21.29
N ASP A 123 -2.34 -9.85 -21.24
CA ASP A 123 -3.13 -9.64 -20.02
C ASP A 123 -3.94 -10.90 -19.66
N THR A 124 -4.53 -11.57 -20.64
CA THR A 124 -5.20 -12.86 -20.43
C THR A 124 -4.22 -13.94 -19.97
N GLN A 125 -3.00 -13.96 -20.52
CA GLN A 125 -1.96 -14.89 -20.08
C GLN A 125 -1.49 -14.60 -18.64
N SER A 126 -1.36 -13.34 -18.24
CA SER A 126 -1.04 -12.97 -16.86
C SER A 126 -2.17 -13.38 -15.90
N LYS A 127 -3.43 -13.09 -16.24
CA LYS A 127 -4.60 -13.49 -15.41
C LYS A 127 -4.67 -15.00 -15.19
N ILE A 128 -4.36 -15.80 -16.22
CA ILE A 128 -4.33 -17.27 -16.11
C ILE A 128 -3.16 -17.74 -15.23
N ARG A 129 -2.01 -17.06 -15.27
CA ARG A 129 -0.84 -17.40 -14.45
C ARG A 129 -1.02 -17.03 -12.97
N GLU A 130 -1.65 -15.89 -12.72
CA GLU A 130 -1.88 -15.35 -11.37
C GLU A 130 -3.20 -15.84 -10.74
N ASP A 131 -3.98 -16.69 -11.42
CA ASP A 131 -5.21 -17.26 -10.85
C ASP A 131 -4.89 -18.31 -9.76
N PRO A 132 -5.26 -18.05 -8.49
CA PRO A 132 -5.00 -18.97 -7.38
C PRO A 132 -5.72 -20.31 -7.54
N MET A 133 -6.92 -20.33 -8.15
CA MET A 133 -7.68 -21.57 -8.38
C MET A 133 -6.99 -22.46 -9.40
N PHE A 134 -6.49 -21.86 -10.48
CA PHE A 134 -5.70 -22.58 -11.48
C PHE A 134 -4.41 -23.16 -10.87
N MET A 135 -3.73 -22.41 -10.00
CA MET A 135 -2.53 -22.87 -9.29
C MET A 135 -2.79 -24.06 -8.36
N ILE A 136 -3.91 -24.05 -7.63
CA ILE A 136 -4.32 -25.17 -6.77
C ILE A 136 -4.58 -26.42 -7.61
N LYS A 137 -5.37 -26.29 -8.68
CA LYS A 137 -5.70 -27.41 -9.58
C LYS A 137 -4.46 -28.00 -10.26
N LYS A 138 -3.51 -27.16 -10.67
CA LYS A 138 -2.24 -27.61 -11.24
C LYS A 138 -1.42 -28.43 -10.23
N ARG A 139 -1.35 -27.99 -8.96
CA ARG A 139 -0.66 -28.73 -7.90
C ARG A 139 -1.32 -30.07 -7.61
N GLU A 140 -2.65 -30.12 -7.62
CA GLU A 140 -3.41 -31.36 -7.44
C GLU A 140 -3.11 -32.38 -8.54
N GLN A 141 -3.14 -31.94 -9.81
CA GLN A 141 -2.78 -32.79 -10.95
C GLN A 141 -1.34 -33.31 -10.85
N GLN A 142 -0.38 -32.44 -10.53
CA GLN A 142 1.02 -32.84 -10.35
C GLN A 142 1.21 -33.84 -9.21
N ALA A 143 0.47 -33.69 -8.11
CA ALA A 143 0.50 -34.64 -7.01
C ALA A 143 -0.03 -36.01 -7.46
N LEU A 144 -1.15 -36.04 -8.19
CA LEU A 144 -1.74 -37.26 -8.71
C LEU A 144 -0.82 -37.96 -9.74
N GLU A 145 -0.24 -37.21 -10.67
CA GLU A 145 0.76 -37.72 -11.61
C GLU A 145 2.00 -38.29 -10.88
N SER A 146 2.47 -37.63 -9.82
CA SER A 146 3.62 -38.12 -9.04
C SER A 146 3.34 -39.42 -8.29
N ILE A 147 2.08 -39.65 -7.90
CA ILE A 147 1.63 -40.88 -7.27
C ILE A 147 1.54 -42.00 -8.32
N VAL A 148 0.95 -41.71 -9.48
CA VAL A 148 0.81 -42.67 -10.60
C VAL A 148 2.18 -43.08 -11.16
N ASN A 149 3.09 -42.12 -11.32
CA ASN A 149 4.45 -42.38 -11.82
C ASN A 149 5.34 -43.10 -10.79
N ASN A 150 4.93 -43.19 -9.52
CA ASN A 150 5.65 -43.93 -8.49
C ASN A 150 4.99 -45.31 -8.24
N PRO A 151 5.56 -46.41 -8.75
CA PRO A 151 4.94 -47.74 -8.65
C PRO A 151 4.85 -48.27 -7.22
N VAL A 152 5.59 -47.70 -6.26
CA VAL A 152 5.52 -48.06 -4.84
C VAL A 152 4.34 -47.35 -4.15
N ARG A 153 4.09 -46.07 -4.48
CA ARG A 153 2.95 -45.31 -3.93
C ARG A 153 1.61 -45.74 -4.52
N MET A 154 1.56 -46.13 -5.79
CA MET A 154 0.36 -46.70 -6.42
C MET A 154 -0.12 -48.00 -5.77
N LYS A 155 0.79 -48.80 -5.17
CA LYS A 155 0.42 -50.04 -4.47
C LYS A 155 -0.07 -49.82 -3.04
N GLN A 156 0.08 -48.61 -2.51
CA GLN A 156 -0.29 -48.24 -1.14
C GLN A 156 -1.66 -47.54 -1.04
N LEU A 157 -2.24 -47.18 -2.19
CA LEU A 157 -3.63 -46.74 -2.33
C LEU A 157 -4.51 -47.95 -2.67
#